data_AF-R5HXM1-F1
#
_entry.id   AF-R5HXM1-F1
#
_cell.length_a   1.000
_cell.length_b   1.000
_cell.length_c   1.000
_cell.angle_alpha   90.00
_cell.angle_beta   90.00
_cell.angle_gamma   90.00
#
_symmetry.space_group_name_H-M   'P 1'
#
loop_
_entity.id
_entity.type
_entity.pdbx_description
1 polymer ?
#
loop_
_entity_poly.entity_id
_entity_poly.type
_entity_poly.pdbx_seq_one_letter_code
_entity_poly.pdbx_strand_id
1 'polypeptide(L)'
;MLFHRYDNEVRTAFEEHLVEGALYARSASGKVRIHFTVSPAHQAGFEKILQETVAKYEERFGCKYDISFSVQDPSTDIIAVNEDNTPFLKADGKPLYRPGGHGALLGNLAAVDGDIIFLKNIDNVVHQRLLDETVIWKKALAGKLLEVRSVICHYLHALDELMEAGVDDPCLLDEIKAFLYEEFCVAIPDVPYAILPQYLHAKLNRPVRVCGMVRNEGEPGGGPYIVYDADGATSLQILEGAQLDMNDPATIAMLKGSTHFNPVDVVCCTVDYLGRKFDLQRFVDPETGFISHKSYEGRPLKAQELPGLWNGSMSNWNTVFVEVPLVTFNPVKTVLDLLRPEHQPEAL
;
A
#
# COMPACT_ATOMS: atom_id res chain seq x y z
N MET A 1 11.19 -10.74 18.98
CA MET A 1 12.37 -11.22 18.25
C MET A 1 13.33 -10.05 18.13
N LEU A 2 14.58 -10.21 18.53
CA LEU A 2 15.60 -9.17 18.38
C LEU A 2 16.00 -9.08 16.91
N PHE A 3 16.08 -7.86 16.37
CA PHE A 3 16.20 -7.60 14.93
C PHE A 3 17.60 -7.05 14.60
N HIS A 4 17.93 -5.82 15.01
CA HIS A 4 19.25 -5.22 14.80
C HIS A 4 20.02 -5.07 16.12
N ARG A 5 21.33 -5.29 16.07
CA ARG A 5 22.25 -5.08 17.19
C ARG A 5 23.10 -3.84 16.94
N TYR A 6 23.19 -3.00 17.97
CA TYR A 6 24.05 -1.84 18.04
C TYR A 6 24.99 -1.99 19.25
N ASP A 7 25.99 -1.12 19.37
CA ASP A 7 27.00 -1.21 20.44
C ASP A 7 26.38 -1.25 21.85
N ASN A 8 25.32 -0.47 22.07
CA ASN A 8 24.72 -0.26 23.38
C ASN A 8 23.28 -0.80 23.49
N GLU A 9 22.71 -1.36 22.42
CA GLU A 9 21.32 -1.79 22.41
C GLU A 9 21.03 -2.83 21.34
N VAL A 10 19.93 -3.54 21.50
CA VAL A 10 19.37 -4.41 20.47
C VAL A 10 17.93 -4.01 20.29
N ARG A 11 17.50 -3.81 19.04
CA ARG A 11 16.17 -3.34 18.70
C ARG A 11 15.35 -4.43 18.06
N THR A 12 14.07 -4.45 18.36
CA THR A 12 13.05 -5.17 17.60
C THR A 12 12.67 -4.40 16.33
N ALA A 13 12.02 -5.05 15.36
CA ALA A 13 11.47 -4.35 14.19
C ALA A 13 10.51 -3.22 14.59
N PHE A 14 9.71 -3.44 15.63
CA PHE A 14 8.80 -2.43 16.21
C PHE A 14 9.55 -1.16 16.61
N GLU A 15 10.67 -1.32 17.30
CA GLU A 15 11.50 -0.20 17.73
C GLU A 15 12.14 0.55 16.56
N GLU A 16 12.52 -0.14 15.48
CA GLU A 16 13.01 0.53 14.27
C GLU A 16 11.93 1.41 13.62
N HIS A 17 10.65 1.02 13.68
CA HIS A 17 9.55 1.90 13.24
C HIS A 17 9.37 3.14 14.11
N LEU A 18 9.71 3.08 15.41
CA LEU A 18 9.73 4.27 16.26
C LEU A 18 10.79 5.27 15.77
N VAL A 19 11.97 4.76 15.41
CA VAL A 19 13.08 5.55 14.83
C VAL A 19 12.64 6.17 13.50
N GLU A 20 12.18 5.35 12.55
CA GLU A 20 11.70 5.81 11.25
C GLU A 20 10.61 6.89 11.38
N GLY A 21 9.59 6.65 12.21
CA GLY A 21 8.51 7.59 12.45
C GLY A 21 8.99 8.95 12.97
N ALA A 22 9.99 8.99 13.85
CA ALA A 22 10.55 10.25 14.34
C ALA A 22 11.30 11.05 13.25
N LEU A 23 11.87 10.37 12.25
CA LEU A 23 12.72 11.00 11.24
C LEU A 23 11.94 11.58 10.05
N TYR A 24 10.79 11.00 9.69
CA TYR A 24 10.00 11.47 8.54
C TYR A 24 8.50 11.66 8.80
N ALA A 25 7.93 11.19 9.92
CA ALA A 25 6.49 11.27 10.20
C ALA A 25 6.15 12.14 11.43
N ARG A 26 7.10 12.97 11.89
CA ARG A 26 6.88 13.90 13.01
C ARG A 26 6.09 15.13 12.55
N SER A 27 4.96 15.38 13.20
CA SER A 27 4.14 16.57 12.97
C SER A 27 4.82 17.85 13.45
N ALA A 28 4.29 19.00 13.03
CA ALA A 28 4.72 20.31 13.52
C ALA A 28 4.53 20.48 15.05
N SER A 29 3.59 19.75 15.67
CA SER A 29 3.39 19.73 17.12
C SER A 29 4.30 18.74 17.87
N GLY A 30 5.25 18.10 17.16
CA GLY A 30 6.18 17.14 17.74
C GLY A 30 5.57 15.76 18.02
N LYS A 31 4.38 15.46 17.48
CA LYS A 31 3.74 14.14 17.61
C LYS A 31 4.11 13.22 16.45
N VAL A 32 4.34 11.95 16.73
CA VAL A 32 4.58 10.88 15.75
C VAL A 32 3.44 9.87 15.89
N ARG A 33 2.64 9.71 14.84
CA ARG A 33 1.53 8.75 14.83
C ARG A 33 1.95 7.47 14.11
N ILE A 34 1.78 6.32 14.75
CA ILE A 34 2.06 5.01 14.13
C ILE A 34 0.90 4.08 14.45
N HIS A 35 0.38 3.42 13.41
CA HIS A 35 -0.67 2.42 13.54
C HIS A 35 -0.13 1.05 13.12
N PHE A 36 -0.27 0.05 13.98
CA PHE A 36 0.12 -1.32 13.68
C PHE A 36 -1.10 -2.20 13.54
N THR A 37 -1.27 -2.83 12.38
CA THR A 37 -2.21 -3.95 12.25
C THR A 37 -1.48 -5.24 12.54
N VAL A 38 -1.91 -5.96 13.57
CA VAL A 38 -1.25 -7.17 14.10
C VAL A 38 -2.24 -8.32 14.17
N SER A 39 -1.75 -9.56 14.26
CA SER A 39 -2.64 -10.69 14.53
C SER A 39 -3.11 -10.66 16.00
N PRO A 40 -4.31 -11.18 16.31
CA PRO A 40 -4.80 -11.25 17.69
C PRO A 40 -3.83 -11.96 18.65
N ALA A 41 -3.11 -12.97 18.16
CA ALA A 41 -2.13 -13.73 18.93
C ALA A 41 -0.88 -12.91 19.31
N HIS A 42 -0.57 -11.84 18.57
CA HIS A 42 0.64 -11.03 18.79
C HIS A 42 0.37 -9.68 19.46
N GLN A 43 -0.89 -9.21 19.50
CA GLN A 43 -1.23 -7.89 20.02
C GLN A 43 -0.70 -7.63 21.44
N ALA A 44 -0.94 -8.53 22.39
CA ALA A 44 -0.47 -8.37 23.77
C ALA A 44 1.07 -8.26 23.87
N GLY A 45 1.79 -8.93 22.96
CA GLY A 45 3.25 -8.84 22.88
C GLY A 45 3.72 -7.48 22.40
N PHE A 46 3.05 -6.90 21.40
CA PHE A 46 3.35 -5.55 20.90
C PHE A 46 3.03 -4.47 21.93
N GLU A 47 1.89 -4.57 22.61
CA GLU A 47 1.52 -3.62 23.68
C GLU A 47 2.55 -3.63 24.83
N LYS A 48 3.05 -4.82 25.19
CA LYS A 48 4.11 -4.95 26.19
C LYS A 48 5.41 -4.27 25.72
N ILE A 49 5.86 -4.55 24.49
CA ILE A 49 7.08 -3.92 23.93
C ILE A 49 6.91 -2.39 23.89
N LEU A 50 5.73 -1.90 23.50
CA LEU A 50 5.43 -0.47 23.49
C LEU A 50 5.62 0.16 24.88
N GLN A 51 5.02 -0.44 25.91
CA GLN A 51 5.12 0.05 27.30
C GLN A 51 6.57 0.08 27.80
N GLU A 52 7.37 -0.91 27.41
CA GLU A 52 8.77 -1.03 27.82
C GLU A 52 9.71 -0.06 27.08
N THR A 53 9.35 0.36 25.86
CA THR A 53 10.29 1.05 24.96
C THR A 53 9.94 2.51 24.66
N VAL A 54 8.66 2.91 24.67
CA VAL A 54 8.23 4.21 24.12
C VAL A 54 8.91 5.41 24.79
N ALA A 55 9.02 5.41 26.12
CA ALA A 55 9.58 6.54 26.87
C ALA A 55 11.05 6.83 26.48
N LYS A 56 11.82 5.78 26.25
CA LYS A 56 13.22 5.87 25.79
C LYS A 56 13.30 6.56 24.42
N TYR A 57 12.40 6.24 23.49
CA TYR A 57 12.40 6.83 22.15
C TYR A 57 11.82 8.26 22.15
N GLU A 58 10.84 8.57 22.99
CA GLU A 58 10.34 9.94 23.19
C GLU A 58 11.45 10.88 23.67
N GLU A 59 12.23 10.45 24.66
CA GLU A 59 13.38 11.20 25.16
C GLU A 59 14.45 11.36 24.09
N ARG A 60 14.82 10.25 23.41
CA ARG A 60 15.86 10.24 22.38
C ARG A 60 15.58 11.20 21.22
N PHE A 61 14.33 11.29 20.78
CA PHE A 61 13.96 12.08 19.60
C PHE A 61 13.23 13.39 19.91
N GLY A 62 12.99 13.68 21.19
CA GLY A 62 12.26 14.87 21.63
C GLY A 62 10.87 14.95 21.02
N CYS A 63 10.14 13.83 20.98
CA CYS A 63 8.81 13.73 20.38
C CYS A 63 7.83 12.99 21.29
N LYS A 64 6.55 12.98 20.92
CA LYS A 64 5.52 12.18 21.57
C LYS A 64 4.93 11.17 20.60
N TYR A 65 4.90 9.91 21.00
CA TYR A 65 4.32 8.86 20.18
C TYR A 65 2.83 8.69 20.48
N ASP A 66 2.04 8.61 19.42
CA ASP A 66 0.63 8.27 19.45
C ASP A 66 0.46 6.97 18.66
N ILE A 67 0.49 5.85 19.40
CA ILE A 67 0.58 4.51 18.84
C ILE A 67 -0.73 3.78 19.09
N SER A 68 -1.29 3.22 18.02
CA SER A 68 -2.52 2.44 18.07
C SER A 68 -2.34 1.10 17.38
N PHE A 69 -3.17 0.14 17.77
CA PHE A 69 -3.20 -1.20 17.21
C PHE A 69 -4.57 -1.51 16.64
N SER A 70 -4.61 -2.29 15.59
CA SER A 70 -5.81 -2.97 15.12
C SER A 70 -5.50 -4.43 14.81
N VAL A 71 -6.55 -5.22 14.68
CA VAL A 71 -6.50 -6.57 14.11
C VAL A 71 -7.29 -6.55 12.81
N GLN A 72 -6.98 -7.46 11.89
CA GLN A 72 -7.84 -7.69 10.73
C GLN A 72 -9.25 -8.07 11.20
N ASP A 73 -10.28 -7.47 10.60
CA ASP A 73 -11.67 -7.72 10.97
C ASP A 73 -12.06 -9.19 10.68
N PRO A 74 -12.46 -9.98 11.69
CA PRO A 74 -12.87 -11.38 11.50
C PRO A 74 -14.06 -11.56 10.55
N SER A 75 -14.87 -10.53 10.29
CA SER A 75 -15.94 -10.58 9.29
C SER A 75 -15.42 -10.73 7.85
N THR A 76 -14.13 -10.49 7.62
CA THR A 76 -13.44 -10.74 6.36
C THR A 76 -12.89 -12.17 6.24
N ASP A 77 -13.09 -13.01 7.26
CA ASP A 77 -12.63 -14.39 7.21
C ASP A 77 -13.41 -15.20 6.17
N ILE A 78 -12.66 -15.91 5.33
CA ILE A 78 -13.17 -16.71 4.23
C ILE A 78 -13.18 -18.19 4.65
N ILE A 79 -14.25 -18.88 4.29
CA ILE A 79 -14.34 -20.33 4.47
C ILE A 79 -13.32 -21.04 3.57
N ALA A 80 -12.51 -21.91 4.15
CA ALA A 80 -11.64 -22.80 3.39
C ALA A 80 -12.45 -23.98 2.84
N VAL A 81 -12.15 -24.41 1.62
CA VAL A 81 -12.81 -25.53 0.94
C VAL A 81 -11.80 -26.59 0.51
N ASN A 82 -12.26 -27.82 0.36
CA ASN A 82 -11.49 -28.90 -0.26
C ASN A 82 -11.33 -28.63 -1.78
N GLU A 83 -10.53 -29.44 -2.46
CA GLU A 83 -10.35 -29.35 -3.92
C GLU A 83 -11.66 -29.49 -4.71
N ASP A 84 -12.64 -30.23 -4.16
CA ASP A 84 -13.99 -30.39 -4.72
C ASP A 84 -14.98 -29.27 -4.34
N ASN A 85 -14.50 -28.18 -3.72
CA ASN A 85 -15.27 -27.04 -3.23
C ASN A 85 -16.23 -27.32 -2.07
N THR A 86 -16.17 -28.49 -1.43
CA THR A 86 -16.90 -28.73 -0.18
C THR A 86 -16.21 -28.07 1.01
N PRO A 87 -16.93 -27.66 2.08
CA PRO A 87 -16.31 -27.05 3.26
C PRO A 87 -15.18 -27.89 3.85
N PHE A 88 -14.02 -27.28 4.09
CA PHE A 88 -12.90 -27.94 4.74
C PHE A 88 -13.17 -28.04 6.25
N LEU A 89 -13.29 -29.26 6.77
CA LEU A 89 -13.57 -29.50 8.18
C LEU A 89 -12.28 -29.80 8.97
N LYS A 90 -12.17 -29.15 10.12
CA LYS A 90 -11.16 -29.46 11.15
C LYS A 90 -11.51 -30.80 11.83
N ALA A 91 -10.58 -31.32 12.64
CA ALA A 91 -10.78 -32.56 13.39
C ALA A 91 -12.00 -32.52 14.34
N ASP A 92 -12.41 -31.32 14.78
CA ASP A 92 -13.59 -31.09 15.63
C ASP A 92 -14.92 -31.02 14.85
N GLY A 93 -14.89 -31.26 13.53
CA GLY A 93 -16.05 -31.21 12.65
C GLY A 93 -16.51 -29.78 12.26
N LYS A 94 -15.85 -28.72 12.73
CA LYS A 94 -16.18 -27.34 12.36
C LYS A 94 -15.48 -26.92 11.07
N PRO A 95 -16.10 -26.05 10.25
CA PRO A 95 -15.42 -25.45 9.11
C PRO A 95 -14.18 -24.66 9.54
N LEU A 96 -13.14 -24.71 8.70
CA LEU A 96 -11.98 -23.85 8.83
C LEU A 96 -12.26 -22.51 8.15
N TYR A 97 -12.10 -21.42 8.90
CA TYR A 97 -12.09 -20.05 8.39
C TYR A 97 -10.66 -19.53 8.40
N ARG A 98 -10.31 -18.72 7.40
CA ARG A 98 -8.99 -18.12 7.26
C ARG A 98 -9.10 -16.63 6.97
N PRO A 99 -8.13 -15.80 7.40
CA PRO A 99 -8.08 -14.40 6.99
C PRO A 99 -8.15 -14.26 5.47
N GLY A 100 -8.99 -13.35 4.97
CA GLY A 100 -9.22 -13.11 3.54
C GLY A 100 -8.07 -12.47 2.76
N GLY A 101 -6.82 -12.61 3.23
CA GLY A 101 -5.64 -12.01 2.62
C GLY A 101 -5.49 -10.51 2.92
N HIS A 102 -4.47 -9.88 2.31
CA HIS A 102 -4.15 -8.46 2.57
C HIS A 102 -5.28 -7.51 2.15
N GLY A 103 -6.18 -7.92 1.26
CA GLY A 103 -7.35 -7.12 0.87
C GLY A 103 -8.26 -6.73 2.03
N ALA A 104 -8.31 -7.58 3.06
CA ALA A 104 -9.08 -7.31 4.27
C ALA A 104 -8.58 -6.08 5.07
N LEU A 105 -7.38 -5.58 4.79
CA LEU A 105 -6.80 -4.43 5.48
C LEU A 105 -7.35 -3.08 5.01
N LEU A 106 -8.17 -3.04 3.95
CA LEU A 106 -8.74 -1.78 3.47
C LEU A 106 -9.64 -1.12 4.51
N GLY A 107 -10.40 -1.93 5.28
CA GLY A 107 -11.20 -1.46 6.39
C GLY A 107 -10.33 -0.86 7.51
N ASN A 108 -9.21 -1.51 7.83
CA ASN A 108 -8.23 -0.99 8.79
C ASN A 108 -7.65 0.36 8.31
N LEU A 109 -7.28 0.46 7.03
CA LEU A 109 -6.78 1.70 6.43
C LEU A 109 -7.82 2.83 6.50
N ALA A 110 -9.09 2.53 6.18
CA ALA A 110 -10.18 3.50 6.24
C ALA A 110 -10.42 4.05 7.66
N ALA A 111 -10.13 3.24 8.69
CA ALA A 111 -10.28 3.62 10.08
C ALA A 111 -9.11 4.50 10.60
N VAL A 112 -7.97 4.56 9.90
CA VAL A 112 -6.83 5.39 10.30
C VAL A 112 -7.19 6.87 10.23
N ASP A 113 -6.79 7.61 11.26
CA ASP A 113 -6.98 9.06 11.32
C ASP A 113 -5.74 9.84 10.86
N GLY A 114 -5.61 9.97 9.55
CA GLY A 114 -4.59 10.77 8.90
C GLY A 114 -4.91 11.05 7.44
N ASP A 115 -4.55 12.25 6.98
CA ASP A 115 -4.73 12.66 5.59
C ASP A 115 -3.66 12.03 4.68
N ILE A 116 -2.42 11.92 5.18
CA ILE A 116 -1.27 11.32 4.50
C ILE A 116 -0.80 10.15 5.34
N ILE A 117 -0.77 8.98 4.73
CA ILE A 117 -0.50 7.71 5.42
C ILE A 117 0.67 7.02 4.72
N PHE A 118 1.68 6.65 5.50
CA PHE A 118 2.78 5.80 5.06
C PHE A 118 2.41 4.35 5.37
N LEU A 119 2.35 3.51 4.35
CA LEU A 119 2.09 2.08 4.45
C LEU A 119 3.37 1.31 4.10
N LYS A 120 3.75 0.42 5.01
CA LYS A 120 4.95 -0.42 4.89
C LYS A 120 4.74 -1.72 5.66
N ASN A 121 5.39 -2.78 5.18
CA ASN A 121 5.50 -4.01 5.95
C ASN A 121 6.40 -3.82 7.17
N ILE A 122 6.01 -4.43 8.30
CA ILE A 122 6.74 -4.27 9.57
C ILE A 122 8.18 -4.81 9.50
N ASP A 123 8.42 -5.83 8.69
CA ASP A 123 9.72 -6.48 8.53
C ASP A 123 10.64 -5.79 7.52
N ASN A 124 10.13 -4.84 6.73
CA ASN A 124 10.95 -4.02 5.87
C ASN A 124 11.53 -2.88 6.72
N VAL A 125 12.72 -3.07 7.31
CA VAL A 125 13.46 -2.06 8.06
C VAL A 125 14.96 -2.29 7.83
N VAL A 126 15.77 -1.24 7.92
CA VAL A 126 17.21 -1.33 7.66
C VAL A 126 18.01 -0.97 8.91
N HIS A 127 19.24 -1.49 9.04
CA HIS A 127 20.15 -1.06 10.09
C HIS A 127 20.38 0.45 10.01
N GLN A 128 20.42 1.15 11.16
CA GLN A 128 20.45 2.61 11.23
C GLN A 128 21.54 3.28 10.35
N ARG A 129 22.66 2.60 10.11
CA ARG A 129 23.75 3.08 9.22
C ARG A 129 23.32 3.33 7.77
N LEU A 130 22.24 2.71 7.31
CA LEU A 130 21.69 2.83 5.94
C LEU A 130 20.35 3.59 5.93
N LEU A 131 19.89 4.09 7.08
CA LEU A 131 18.55 4.62 7.24
C LEU A 131 18.35 5.96 6.52
N ASP A 132 19.41 6.75 6.35
CA ASP A 132 19.32 8.09 5.75
C ASP A 132 18.72 8.06 4.35
N GLU A 133 19.06 7.06 3.54
CA GLU A 133 18.51 6.90 2.18
C GLU A 133 17.02 6.57 2.22
N THR A 134 16.59 5.69 3.13
CA THR A 134 15.16 5.43 3.38
C THR A 134 14.43 6.72 3.77
N VAL A 135 15.00 7.53 4.67
CA VAL A 135 14.37 8.80 5.11
C VAL A 135 14.21 9.79 3.96
N ILE A 136 15.23 9.94 3.11
CA ILE A 136 15.19 10.83 1.95
C ILE A 136 14.07 10.41 1.01
N TRP A 137 14.00 9.12 0.67
CA TRP A 137 13.00 8.62 -0.28
C TRP A 137 11.58 8.62 0.29
N LYS A 138 11.39 8.36 1.59
CA LYS A 138 10.08 8.55 2.24
C LYS A 138 9.57 9.98 2.11
N LYS A 139 10.46 10.97 2.29
CA LYS A 139 10.12 12.39 2.09
C LYS A 139 9.85 12.71 0.62
N ALA A 140 10.61 12.13 -0.30
CA ALA A 140 10.39 12.31 -1.74
C ALA A 140 9.01 11.77 -2.17
N LEU A 141 8.62 10.57 -1.74
CA LEU A 141 7.32 9.98 -2.03
C LEU A 141 6.17 10.83 -1.47
N ALA A 142 6.30 11.30 -0.22
CA ALA A 142 5.32 12.20 0.38
C ALA A 142 5.26 13.56 -0.32
N GLY A 143 6.40 14.09 -0.76
CA GLY A 143 6.49 15.32 -1.54
C GLY A 143 5.77 15.19 -2.88
N LYS A 144 6.01 14.11 -3.63
CA LYS A 144 5.32 13.83 -4.89
C LYS A 144 3.81 13.68 -4.69
N LEU A 145 3.38 13.02 -3.61
CA LEU A 145 1.95 12.91 -3.28
C LEU A 145 1.31 14.29 -3.03
N LEU A 146 2.00 15.16 -2.29
CA LEU A 146 1.52 16.52 -2.02
C LEU A 146 1.44 17.37 -3.31
N GLU A 147 2.45 17.25 -4.16
CA GLU A 147 2.52 17.93 -5.46
C GLU A 147 1.32 17.56 -6.34
N VAL A 148 1.12 16.27 -6.63
CA VAL A 148 0.02 15.83 -7.50
C VAL A 148 -1.35 16.10 -6.88
N ARG A 149 -1.48 15.97 -5.55
CA ARG A 149 -2.73 16.30 -4.84
C ARG A 149 -3.07 17.78 -4.98
N SER A 150 -2.08 18.67 -4.91
CA SER A 150 -2.32 20.11 -5.08
C SER A 150 -2.88 20.43 -6.46
N VAL A 151 -2.34 19.79 -7.51
CA VAL A 151 -2.81 19.97 -8.89
C VAL A 151 -4.22 19.37 -9.07
N ILE A 152 -4.47 18.17 -8.53
CA ILE A 152 -5.81 17.56 -8.52
C ILE A 152 -6.85 18.48 -7.87
N CYS A 153 -6.55 19.04 -6.69
CA CYS A 153 -7.47 19.94 -6.01
C CYS A 153 -7.78 21.19 -6.86
N HIS A 154 -6.76 21.76 -7.51
CA HIS A 154 -6.96 22.91 -8.39
C HIS A 154 -7.91 22.59 -9.55
N TYR A 155 -7.69 21.47 -10.25
CA TYR A 155 -8.56 21.06 -11.35
C TYR A 155 -9.97 20.69 -10.91
N LEU A 156 -10.14 20.05 -9.74
CA LEU A 156 -11.47 19.74 -9.22
C LEU A 156 -12.27 21.01 -8.93
N HIS A 157 -11.66 22.04 -8.34
CA HIS A 157 -12.32 23.33 -8.15
C HIS A 157 -12.64 24.02 -9.48
N ALA A 158 -11.72 24.02 -10.45
CA ALA A 158 -11.97 24.61 -11.76
C ALA A 158 -13.10 23.90 -12.52
N LEU A 159 -13.19 22.57 -12.42
CA LEU A 159 -14.28 21.78 -12.99
C LEU A 159 -15.62 22.06 -12.30
N ASP A 160 -15.65 22.21 -10.97
CA ASP A 160 -16.85 22.60 -10.23
C ASP A 160 -17.37 23.96 -10.71
N GLU A 161 -16.50 24.97 -10.79
CA GLU A 161 -16.86 26.32 -11.28
C GLU A 161 -17.37 26.30 -12.73
N LEU A 162 -16.71 25.54 -13.61
CA LEU A 162 -17.10 25.37 -15.00
C LEU A 162 -18.50 24.76 -15.13
N MET A 163 -18.77 23.68 -14.37
CA MET A 163 -20.06 22.99 -14.39
C MET A 163 -21.18 23.84 -13.78
N GLU A 164 -20.91 24.60 -12.70
CA GLU A 164 -21.90 25.50 -12.08
C GLU A 164 -22.26 26.68 -12.99
N ALA A 165 -21.27 27.25 -13.68
CA ALA A 165 -21.50 28.35 -14.62
C ALA A 165 -22.16 27.90 -15.94
N GLY A 166 -22.12 26.60 -16.25
CA GLY A 166 -22.65 26.05 -17.50
C GLY A 166 -21.90 26.55 -18.74
N VAL A 167 -20.60 26.80 -18.59
CA VAL A 167 -19.71 27.27 -19.66
C VAL A 167 -18.79 26.14 -20.14
N ASP A 168 -18.33 26.26 -21.37
CA ASP A 168 -17.37 25.31 -21.95
C ASP A 168 -15.95 25.89 -21.90
N ASP A 169 -14.99 25.07 -21.48
CA ASP A 169 -13.55 25.39 -21.57
C ASP A 169 -12.77 24.18 -22.11
N PRO A 170 -12.70 24.03 -23.45
CA PRO A 170 -11.98 22.92 -24.06
C PRO A 170 -10.49 22.88 -23.68
N CYS A 171 -9.87 24.04 -23.45
CA CYS A 171 -8.45 24.12 -23.10
C CYS A 171 -8.18 23.50 -21.73
N LEU A 172 -9.01 23.83 -20.72
CA LEU A 172 -8.92 23.21 -19.40
C LEU A 172 -9.14 21.69 -19.47
N LEU A 173 -10.14 21.24 -20.23
CA LEU A 173 -10.45 19.81 -20.34
C LEU A 173 -9.29 19.03 -20.98
N ASP A 174 -8.64 19.60 -22.01
CA ASP A 174 -7.49 18.96 -22.66
C ASP A 174 -6.23 19.01 -21.79
N GLU A 175 -6.01 20.10 -21.03
CA GLU A 175 -4.96 20.19 -20.01
C GLU A 175 -5.12 19.09 -18.94
N ILE A 176 -6.34 18.88 -18.44
CA ILE A 176 -6.63 17.83 -17.45
C ILE A 176 -6.40 16.43 -18.04
N LYS A 177 -6.79 16.19 -19.30
CA LYS A 177 -6.48 14.90 -19.97
C LYS A 177 -4.98 14.67 -20.09
N ALA A 178 -4.22 15.70 -20.48
CA ALA A 178 -2.78 15.61 -20.59
C ALA A 178 -2.14 15.30 -19.23
N PHE A 179 -2.56 16.00 -18.17
CA PHE A 179 -2.13 15.72 -16.81
C PHE A 179 -2.44 14.28 -16.37
N LEU A 180 -3.66 13.79 -16.60
CA LEU A 180 -4.05 12.42 -16.29
C LEU A 180 -3.18 11.38 -17.02
N TYR A 181 -2.85 11.64 -18.29
CA TYR A 181 -1.98 10.78 -19.07
C TYR A 181 -0.51 10.82 -18.60
N GLU A 182 0.04 12.02 -18.39
CA GLU A 182 1.45 12.19 -18.04
C GLU A 182 1.78 11.74 -16.62
N GLU A 183 0.91 12.03 -15.64
CA GLU A 183 1.17 11.75 -14.22
C GLU A 183 0.67 10.36 -13.78
N PHE A 184 -0.45 9.91 -14.34
CA PHE A 184 -1.11 8.67 -13.89
C PHE A 184 -1.21 7.59 -14.97
N CYS A 185 -0.68 7.84 -16.17
CA CYS A 185 -0.85 6.97 -17.34
C CYS A 185 -2.32 6.61 -17.60
N VAL A 186 -3.23 7.57 -17.35
CA VAL A 186 -4.66 7.42 -17.60
C VAL A 186 -4.99 8.00 -18.98
N ALA A 187 -5.09 7.12 -19.97
CA ALA A 187 -5.62 7.46 -21.28
C ALA A 187 -7.15 7.51 -21.16
N ILE A 188 -7.73 8.64 -21.53
CA ILE A 188 -9.18 8.85 -21.47
C ILE A 188 -9.80 8.25 -22.74
N PRO A 189 -10.84 7.40 -22.63
CA PRO A 189 -11.53 6.84 -23.79
C PRO A 189 -12.30 7.93 -24.54
N ASP A 190 -12.91 7.58 -25.67
CA ASP A 190 -13.78 8.50 -26.40
C ASP A 190 -15.06 8.77 -25.60
N VAL A 191 -15.05 9.87 -24.84
CA VAL A 191 -16.14 10.30 -23.97
C VAL A 191 -16.86 11.48 -24.63
N PRO A 192 -18.20 11.44 -24.79
CA PRO A 192 -18.96 12.56 -25.35
C PRO A 192 -18.69 13.86 -24.58
N TYR A 193 -18.44 14.93 -25.32
CA TYR A 193 -18.06 16.23 -24.75
C TYR A 193 -19.04 16.73 -23.66
N ALA A 194 -20.35 16.48 -23.84
CA ALA A 194 -21.39 16.87 -22.90
C ALA A 194 -21.27 16.24 -21.49
N ILE A 195 -20.55 15.13 -21.34
CA ILE A 195 -20.32 14.46 -20.05
C ILE A 195 -18.84 14.45 -19.63
N LEU A 196 -17.97 15.03 -20.47
CA LEU A 196 -16.53 15.00 -20.27
C LEU A 196 -16.10 15.71 -18.97
N PRO A 197 -16.62 16.91 -18.61
CA PRO A 197 -16.29 17.54 -17.33
C PRO A 197 -16.60 16.65 -16.13
N GLN A 198 -17.78 16.02 -16.09
CA GLN A 198 -18.17 15.11 -15.01
C GLN A 198 -17.30 13.85 -14.99
N TYR A 199 -16.93 13.34 -16.15
CA TYR A 199 -16.05 12.18 -16.28
C TYR A 199 -14.64 12.48 -15.73
N LEU A 200 -14.05 13.60 -16.15
CA LEU A 200 -12.73 14.04 -15.65
C LEU A 200 -12.77 14.32 -14.16
N HIS A 201 -13.83 14.97 -13.67
CA HIS A 201 -14.03 15.19 -12.24
C HIS A 201 -14.06 13.85 -11.48
N ALA A 202 -14.77 12.83 -11.99
CA ALA A 202 -14.84 11.51 -11.36
C ALA A 202 -13.52 10.70 -11.43
N LYS A 203 -12.68 10.93 -12.46
CA LYS A 203 -11.33 10.35 -12.55
C LYS A 203 -10.35 11.04 -11.59
N LEU A 204 -10.44 12.36 -11.43
CA LEU A 204 -9.59 13.12 -10.50
C LEU A 204 -9.99 12.93 -9.04
N ASN A 205 -11.30 12.89 -8.73
CA ASN A 205 -11.81 12.81 -7.36
C ASN A 205 -11.80 11.37 -6.81
N ARG A 206 -10.59 10.82 -6.70
CA ARG A 206 -10.28 9.48 -6.19
C ARG A 206 -9.19 9.57 -5.12
N PRO A 207 -9.07 8.60 -4.22
CA PRO A 207 -7.91 8.49 -3.35
C PRO A 207 -6.61 8.44 -4.16
N VAL A 208 -5.53 9.01 -3.62
CA VAL A 208 -4.24 9.10 -4.30
C VAL A 208 -3.23 8.22 -3.60
N ARG A 209 -2.39 7.51 -4.36
CA ARG A 209 -1.23 6.78 -3.82
C ARG A 209 0.01 7.01 -4.68
N VAL A 210 1.13 7.15 -4.01
CA VAL A 210 2.47 7.15 -4.62
C VAL A 210 3.20 5.93 -4.08
N CYS A 211 3.60 5.03 -4.98
CA CYS A 211 4.25 3.79 -4.62
C CYS A 211 5.70 3.83 -5.07
N GLY A 212 6.62 3.64 -4.12
CA GLY A 212 8.03 3.40 -4.43
C GLY A 212 8.18 2.04 -5.09
N MET A 213 8.93 1.97 -6.19
CA MET A 213 9.21 0.75 -6.95
C MET A 213 10.72 0.53 -6.98
N VAL A 214 11.17 -0.68 -6.63
CA VAL A 214 12.59 -1.04 -6.69
C VAL A 214 12.88 -1.87 -7.94
N ARG A 215 14.12 -1.85 -8.42
CA ARG A 215 14.53 -2.77 -9.49
C ARG A 215 14.39 -4.21 -9.04
N ASN A 216 13.86 -5.06 -9.92
CA ASN A 216 13.67 -6.46 -9.62
C ASN A 216 14.98 -7.24 -9.84
N GLU A 217 15.56 -7.78 -8.77
CA GLU A 217 16.76 -8.64 -8.83
C GLU A 217 16.42 -10.15 -8.81
N GLY A 218 15.18 -10.50 -9.17
CA GLY A 218 14.67 -11.86 -9.19
C GLY A 218 13.75 -12.21 -8.02
N GLU A 219 13.29 -11.21 -7.27
CA GLU A 219 12.35 -11.40 -6.17
C GLU A 219 10.94 -11.74 -6.72
N PRO A 220 10.28 -12.77 -6.18
CA PRO A 220 8.93 -13.12 -6.58
C PRO A 220 7.91 -12.13 -5.99
N GLY A 221 7.01 -11.64 -6.83
CA GLY A 221 5.77 -11.00 -6.41
C GLY A 221 5.28 -9.93 -7.39
N GLY A 222 4.53 -8.95 -6.89
CA GLY A 222 3.80 -8.00 -7.73
C GLY A 222 4.67 -6.94 -8.37
N GLY A 223 4.32 -6.54 -9.59
CA GLY A 223 5.02 -5.49 -10.36
C GLY A 223 4.08 -4.37 -10.80
N PRO A 224 4.62 -3.23 -11.25
CA PRO A 224 3.85 -2.13 -11.81
C PRO A 224 3.42 -2.42 -13.27
N TYR A 225 2.15 -2.20 -13.59
CA TYR A 225 1.60 -2.37 -14.94
C TYR A 225 0.60 -1.27 -15.29
N ILE A 226 0.43 -1.02 -16.58
CA ILE A 226 -0.71 -0.26 -17.11
C ILE A 226 -1.77 -1.29 -17.49
N VAL A 227 -3.00 -1.11 -17.01
CA VAL A 227 -4.14 -1.95 -17.33
C VAL A 227 -5.21 -1.16 -18.05
N TYR A 228 -6.12 -1.87 -18.73
CA TYR A 228 -7.35 -1.29 -19.25
C TYR A 228 -8.47 -1.47 -18.25
N ASP A 229 -9.11 -0.36 -17.88
CA ASP A 229 -10.30 -0.34 -17.04
C ASP A 229 -11.53 -0.80 -17.84
N ALA A 230 -12.61 -1.18 -17.15
CA ALA A 230 -13.86 -1.61 -17.78
C ALA A 230 -14.53 -0.52 -18.64
N ASP A 231 -14.24 0.75 -18.37
CA ASP A 231 -14.73 1.90 -19.16
C ASP A 231 -13.86 2.20 -20.39
N GLY A 232 -12.79 1.43 -20.62
CA GLY A 232 -11.85 1.60 -21.73
C GLY A 232 -10.73 2.61 -21.46
N ALA A 233 -10.71 3.25 -20.27
CA ALA A 233 -9.55 4.03 -19.85
C ALA A 233 -8.36 3.13 -19.51
N THR A 234 -7.20 3.73 -19.28
CA THR A 234 -6.07 3.02 -18.66
C THR A 234 -5.84 3.47 -17.22
N SER A 235 -5.20 2.62 -16.42
CA SER A 235 -4.77 2.96 -15.06
C SER A 235 -3.49 2.22 -14.67
N LEU A 236 -2.74 2.78 -13.72
CA LEU A 236 -1.56 2.14 -13.13
C LEU A 236 -1.97 1.20 -12.00
N GLN A 237 -1.60 -0.07 -12.11
CA GLN A 237 -1.89 -1.12 -11.14
C GLN A 237 -0.65 -1.89 -10.70
N ILE A 238 -0.74 -2.47 -9.51
CA ILE A 238 0.21 -3.46 -9.04
C ILE A 238 -0.45 -4.82 -9.25
N LEU A 239 0.10 -5.65 -10.12
CA LEU A 239 -0.43 -6.98 -10.40
C LEU A 239 0.52 -8.06 -9.88
N GLU A 240 -0.05 -9.06 -9.20
CA GLU A 240 0.66 -10.25 -8.77
C GLU A 240 0.62 -11.34 -9.85
N GLY A 241 1.59 -12.26 -9.82
CA GLY A 241 1.65 -13.34 -10.82
C GLY A 241 0.39 -14.20 -10.91
N ALA A 242 -0.38 -14.32 -9.82
CA ALA A 242 -1.65 -15.05 -9.81
C ALA A 242 -2.76 -14.36 -10.63
N GLN A 243 -2.62 -13.08 -10.94
CA GLN A 243 -3.58 -12.28 -11.72
C GLN A 243 -3.22 -12.24 -13.21
N LEU A 244 -2.10 -12.82 -13.61
CA LEU A 244 -1.60 -12.81 -14.99
C LEU A 244 -1.91 -14.14 -15.68
N ASP A 245 -2.37 -14.09 -16.93
CA ASP A 245 -2.55 -15.30 -17.73
C ASP A 245 -1.20 -15.86 -18.18
N MET A 246 -0.70 -16.82 -17.42
CA MET A 246 0.56 -17.51 -17.69
C MET A 246 0.49 -18.44 -18.90
N ASN A 247 -0.65 -18.56 -19.59
CA ASN A 247 -0.77 -19.28 -20.85
C ASN A 247 -0.66 -18.35 -22.07
N ASP A 248 -0.79 -17.03 -21.87
CA ASP A 248 -0.63 -16.05 -22.93
C ASP A 248 0.85 -15.68 -23.13
N PRO A 249 1.44 -15.97 -24.31
CA PRO A 249 2.83 -15.62 -24.59
C PRO A 249 3.14 -14.12 -24.49
N ALA A 250 2.16 -13.24 -24.78
CA ALA A 250 2.35 -11.80 -24.68
C ALA A 250 2.48 -11.36 -23.21
N THR A 251 1.60 -11.85 -22.34
CA THR A 251 1.67 -11.67 -20.88
C THR A 251 3.00 -12.19 -20.31
N ILE A 252 3.45 -13.37 -20.72
CA ILE A 252 4.75 -13.91 -20.30
C ILE A 252 5.91 -12.99 -20.75
N ALA A 253 5.85 -12.46 -21.98
CA ALA A 253 6.86 -11.55 -22.49
C ALA A 253 6.89 -10.23 -21.71
N MET A 254 5.72 -9.66 -21.37
CA MET A 254 5.60 -8.47 -20.53
C MET A 254 6.17 -8.70 -19.14
N LEU A 255 5.82 -9.84 -18.50
CA LEU A 255 6.35 -10.20 -17.18
C LEU A 255 7.89 -10.32 -17.20
N LYS A 256 8.46 -10.98 -18.22
CA LYS A 256 9.92 -11.10 -18.38
C LYS A 256 10.61 -9.78 -18.68
N GLY A 257 9.90 -8.84 -19.31
CA GLY A 257 10.40 -7.49 -19.59
C GLY A 257 10.24 -6.52 -18.42
N SER A 258 9.49 -6.89 -17.37
CA SER A 258 9.28 -6.03 -16.21
C SER A 258 10.58 -5.86 -15.43
N THR A 259 10.98 -4.60 -15.23
CA THR A 259 12.23 -4.24 -14.57
C THR A 259 12.09 -3.93 -13.09
N HIS A 260 10.86 -3.79 -12.59
CA HIS A 260 10.58 -3.30 -11.24
C HIS A 260 9.61 -4.19 -10.48
N PHE A 261 9.69 -4.09 -9.17
CA PHE A 261 8.91 -4.86 -8.21
C PHE A 261 8.33 -3.93 -7.15
N ASN A 262 7.17 -4.28 -6.60
CA ASN A 262 6.50 -3.54 -5.53
C ASN A 262 7.00 -3.95 -4.13
N PRO A 263 7.79 -3.09 -3.44
CA PRO A 263 8.26 -3.33 -2.08
C PRO A 263 7.18 -3.14 -1.00
N VAL A 264 5.95 -2.77 -1.39
CA VAL A 264 4.90 -2.30 -0.47
C VAL A 264 5.39 -1.06 0.29
N ASP A 265 5.97 -0.12 -0.45
CA ASP A 265 6.30 1.22 0.04
C ASP A 265 5.31 2.21 -0.57
N VAL A 266 4.26 2.53 0.17
CA VAL A 266 3.15 3.34 -0.34
C VAL A 266 2.93 4.54 0.56
N VAL A 267 2.87 5.73 -0.03
CA VAL A 267 2.35 6.94 0.63
C VAL A 267 1.02 7.24 0.00
N CYS A 268 -0.05 7.36 0.78
CA CYS A 268 -1.39 7.55 0.24
C CYS A 268 -2.20 8.63 0.95
N CYS A 269 -3.20 9.14 0.26
CA CYS A 269 -4.16 10.13 0.73
C CYS A 269 -5.58 9.63 0.57
N THR A 270 -6.32 9.62 1.67
CA THR A 270 -7.67 9.04 1.78
C THR A 270 -8.76 10.09 1.96
N VAL A 271 -8.41 11.37 1.80
CA VAL A 271 -9.35 12.51 1.85
C VAL A 271 -9.50 13.18 0.48
N ASP A 272 -10.69 13.68 0.20
CA ASP A 272 -11.00 14.44 -1.01
C ASP A 272 -10.45 15.87 -0.96
N TYR A 273 -10.66 16.61 -2.05
CA TYR A 273 -10.26 18.01 -2.19
C TYR A 273 -10.98 18.97 -1.22
N LEU A 274 -12.08 18.53 -0.61
CA LEU A 274 -12.84 19.25 0.42
C LEU A 274 -12.48 18.81 1.84
N GLY A 275 -11.50 17.91 2.00
CA GLY A 275 -11.03 17.41 3.29
C GLY A 275 -11.92 16.32 3.91
N ARG A 276 -12.83 15.72 3.15
CA ARG A 276 -13.72 14.64 3.61
C ARG A 276 -13.09 13.30 3.30
N LYS A 277 -13.17 12.34 4.23
CA LYS A 277 -12.68 10.97 3.98
C LYS A 277 -13.47 10.31 2.86
N PHE A 278 -12.76 9.67 1.95
CA PHE A 278 -13.36 8.79 0.95
C PHE A 278 -13.89 7.52 1.62
N ASP A 279 -15.02 7.01 1.11
CA ASP A 279 -15.42 5.64 1.35
C ASP A 279 -14.58 4.72 0.45
N LEU A 280 -13.52 4.15 1.02
CA LEU A 280 -12.54 3.36 0.25
C LEU A 280 -13.15 2.12 -0.42
N GLN A 281 -14.28 1.60 0.09
CA GLN A 281 -14.96 0.44 -0.50
C GLN A 281 -15.48 0.72 -1.91
N ARG A 282 -15.73 1.99 -2.24
CA ARG A 282 -16.18 2.40 -3.58
C ARG A 282 -15.09 2.35 -4.65
N PHE A 283 -13.83 2.17 -4.24
CA PHE A 283 -12.67 2.17 -5.14
C PHE A 283 -12.02 0.79 -5.28
N VAL A 284 -12.70 -0.26 -4.81
CA VAL A 284 -12.29 -1.66 -4.94
C VAL A 284 -12.76 -2.22 -6.28
N ASP A 285 -11.93 -3.04 -6.92
CA ASP A 285 -12.37 -3.91 -8.00
C ASP A 285 -12.68 -5.32 -7.46
N PRO A 286 -13.96 -5.70 -7.36
CA PRO A 286 -14.35 -7.00 -6.82
C PRO A 286 -13.92 -8.19 -7.68
N GLU A 287 -13.64 -7.98 -8.98
CA GLU A 287 -13.26 -9.04 -9.93
C GLU A 287 -11.79 -9.49 -9.76
N THR A 288 -11.01 -8.77 -8.95
CA THR A 288 -9.58 -9.05 -8.75
C THR A 288 -9.30 -10.01 -7.59
N GLY A 289 -10.34 -10.49 -6.90
CA GLY A 289 -10.19 -11.58 -5.93
C GLY A 289 -9.75 -12.87 -6.62
N PHE A 290 -8.93 -13.69 -5.95
CA PHE A 290 -8.39 -14.92 -6.54
C PHE A 290 -8.48 -16.11 -5.58
N ILE A 291 -8.38 -17.32 -6.13
CA ILE A 291 -8.34 -18.55 -5.34
C ILE A 291 -6.89 -18.92 -5.04
N SER A 292 -6.56 -18.99 -3.75
CA SER A 292 -5.27 -19.46 -3.28
C SER A 292 -5.33 -20.94 -2.91
N HIS A 293 -4.25 -21.67 -3.22
CA HIS A 293 -4.05 -23.05 -2.78
C HIS A 293 -3.07 -23.06 -1.60
N LYS A 294 -3.48 -23.65 -0.48
CA LYS A 294 -2.69 -23.73 0.76
C LYS A 294 -2.79 -25.13 1.36
N SER A 295 -2.14 -25.35 2.50
CA SER A 295 -2.32 -26.56 3.29
C SER A 295 -2.63 -26.22 4.75
N TYR A 296 -3.39 -27.10 5.40
CA TYR A 296 -3.66 -27.06 6.84
C TYR A 296 -3.48 -28.47 7.39
N GLU A 297 -2.57 -28.63 8.36
CA GLU A 297 -2.23 -29.93 8.96
C GLU A 297 -1.86 -31.00 7.90
N GLY A 298 -1.14 -30.58 6.85
CA GLY A 298 -0.71 -31.46 5.76
C GLY A 298 -1.80 -31.79 4.73
N ARG A 299 -3.05 -31.34 4.91
CA ARG A 299 -4.12 -31.50 3.93
C ARG A 299 -4.21 -30.26 3.01
N PRO A 300 -4.31 -30.42 1.68
CA PRO A 300 -4.49 -29.30 0.77
C PRO A 300 -5.88 -28.68 0.94
N LEU A 301 -5.96 -27.37 0.71
CA LEU A 301 -7.21 -26.61 0.72
C LEU A 301 -7.15 -25.47 -0.29
N LYS A 302 -8.32 -24.98 -0.67
CA LYS A 302 -8.52 -23.74 -1.42
C LYS A 302 -9.18 -22.69 -0.54
N ALA A 303 -8.79 -21.43 -0.69
CA ALA A 303 -9.45 -20.30 -0.04
C ALA A 303 -9.45 -19.10 -0.98
N GLN A 304 -10.57 -18.37 -1.03
CA GLN A 304 -10.64 -17.10 -1.74
C GLN A 304 -9.83 -16.05 -0.96
N GLU A 305 -9.00 -15.29 -1.67
CA GLU A 305 -8.39 -14.06 -1.18
C GLU A 305 -9.19 -12.88 -1.74
N LEU A 306 -9.52 -11.93 -0.86
CA LEU A 306 -10.16 -10.67 -1.23
C LEU A 306 -9.18 -9.84 -2.08
N PRO A 307 -9.69 -8.91 -2.92
CA PRO A 307 -8.88 -7.94 -3.66
C PRO A 307 -7.77 -7.36 -2.78
N GLY A 308 -6.50 -7.67 -3.04
CA GLY A 308 -5.38 -7.29 -2.17
C GLY A 308 -5.24 -5.78 -1.96
N LEU A 309 -4.75 -5.37 -0.77
CA LEU A 309 -4.77 -3.97 -0.32
C LEU A 309 -4.21 -3.01 -1.37
N TRP A 310 -3.00 -3.29 -1.88
CA TRP A 310 -2.30 -2.46 -2.86
C TRP A 310 -2.51 -2.92 -4.31
N ASN A 311 -3.32 -3.94 -4.56
CA ASN A 311 -3.73 -4.31 -5.92
C ASN A 311 -5.20 -3.94 -6.11
N GLY A 312 -6.11 -4.91 -6.13
CA GLY A 312 -7.53 -4.77 -6.37
C GLY A 312 -8.32 -3.88 -5.41
N SER A 313 -7.95 -3.83 -4.13
CA SER A 313 -8.59 -2.91 -3.16
C SER A 313 -8.29 -1.44 -3.45
N MET A 314 -7.24 -1.18 -4.23
CA MET A 314 -6.81 0.15 -4.65
C MET A 314 -6.87 0.34 -6.17
N SER A 315 -7.72 -0.43 -6.86
CA SER A 315 -7.81 -0.41 -8.33
C SER A 315 -8.23 0.96 -8.86
N ASN A 316 -9.23 1.58 -8.25
CA ASN A 316 -9.72 2.90 -8.69
C ASN A 316 -9.05 4.05 -7.94
N TRP A 317 -7.74 3.97 -7.72
CA TRP A 317 -6.95 5.03 -7.08
C TRP A 317 -6.06 5.73 -8.11
N ASN A 318 -5.87 7.04 -7.95
CA ASN A 318 -4.91 7.78 -8.74
C ASN A 318 -3.50 7.40 -8.26
N THR A 319 -2.79 6.67 -9.11
CA THR A 319 -1.56 5.94 -8.74
C THR A 319 -0.37 6.51 -9.46
N VAL A 320 0.69 6.84 -8.73
CA VAL A 320 2.00 7.22 -9.30
C VAL A 320 3.04 6.20 -8.86
N PHE A 321 3.89 5.78 -9.79
CA PHE A 321 5.04 4.92 -9.49
C PHE A 321 6.33 5.73 -9.56
N VAL A 322 7.18 5.56 -8.54
CA VAL A 322 8.47 6.25 -8.42
C VAL A 322 9.56 5.21 -8.25
N GLU A 323 10.56 5.18 -9.14
CA GLU A 323 11.76 4.35 -8.92
C GLU A 323 12.49 4.83 -7.66
N VAL A 324 12.71 3.93 -6.72
CA VAL A 324 13.47 4.17 -5.48
C VAL A 324 14.65 3.19 -5.39
N PRO A 325 15.74 3.54 -4.68
CA PRO A 325 16.89 2.67 -4.51
C PRO A 325 16.52 1.37 -3.82
N LEU A 326 17.18 0.28 -4.19
CA LEU A 326 16.93 -1.04 -3.62
C LEU A 326 17.08 -1.08 -2.10
N VAL A 327 17.97 -0.25 -1.53
CA VAL A 327 18.21 -0.15 -0.09
C VAL A 327 17.00 0.33 0.72
N THR A 328 15.93 0.83 0.09
CA THR A 328 14.66 1.14 0.80
C THR A 328 13.80 -0.12 1.02
N PHE A 329 14.23 -1.27 0.51
CA PHE A 329 13.54 -2.55 0.57
C PHE A 329 14.42 -3.65 1.16
N ASN A 330 14.32 -3.86 2.47
CA ASN A 330 15.05 -4.89 3.21
C ASN A 330 14.08 -5.71 4.08
N PRO A 331 13.23 -6.55 3.47
CA PRO A 331 12.32 -7.40 4.22
C PRO A 331 13.07 -8.56 4.90
N VAL A 332 12.56 -9.00 6.05
CA VAL A 332 13.05 -10.18 6.76
C VAL A 332 11.94 -11.22 6.81
N LYS A 333 12.04 -12.23 5.94
CA LYS A 333 11.06 -13.33 5.87
C LYS A 333 11.53 -14.55 6.65
N THR A 334 12.84 -14.71 6.77
CA THR A 334 13.52 -15.78 7.49
C THR A 334 14.61 -15.22 8.39
N VAL A 335 15.02 -15.99 9.40
CA VAL A 335 16.13 -15.58 10.30
C VAL A 335 17.44 -15.36 9.53
N LEU A 336 17.63 -16.05 8.40
CA LEU A 336 18.82 -15.90 7.57
C LEU A 336 18.88 -14.54 6.87
N ASP A 337 17.74 -13.88 6.63
CA ASP A 337 17.72 -12.55 6.02
C ASP A 337 18.40 -11.51 6.92
N LEU A 338 18.38 -11.70 8.24
CA LEU A 338 19.10 -10.85 9.18
C LEU A 338 20.63 -10.90 8.98
N LEU A 339 21.18 -11.92 8.30
CA LEU A 339 22.61 -12.01 8.01
C LEU A 339 23.03 -11.15 6.80
N ARG A 340 22.07 -10.62 6.03
CA ARG A 340 22.38 -9.72 4.91
C ARG A 340 23.06 -8.45 5.43
N PRO A 341 23.99 -7.85 4.67
CA PRO A 341 24.73 -6.66 5.11
C PRO A 341 23.82 -5.56 5.65
N GLU A 342 22.66 -5.36 5.04
CA GLU A 342 21.70 -4.29 5.34
C GLU A 342 21.11 -4.37 6.75
N HIS A 343 21.19 -5.54 7.38
CA HIS A 343 20.76 -5.79 8.77
C HIS A 343 21.94 -5.94 9.75
N GLN A 344 23.17 -5.88 9.25
CA GLN A 344 24.39 -6.02 10.05
C GLN A 344 25.05 -4.66 10.36
N PRO A 345 25.77 -4.55 11.48
CA PRO A 345 26.74 -3.49 11.70
C PRO A 345 27.76 -3.43 10.56
N GLU A 346 28.45 -2.29 10.43
CA GLU A 346 29.53 -2.17 9.46
C GLU A 346 30.61 -3.22 9.76
N ALA A 347 31.01 -4.00 8.75
CA ALA A 347 32.05 -5.00 8.91
C ALA A 347 33.38 -4.29 9.20
N LEU A 348 34.00 -4.64 10.33
CA LEU A 348 35.32 -4.13 10.74
C LEU A 348 36.43 -4.50 9.74
#